data_AF-A0A1J3I622-F1
#
_entry.id   AF-A0A1J3I622-F1
#
_cell.length_a   1.000
_cell.length_b   1.000
_cell.length_c   1.000
_cell.angle_alpha   90.00
_cell.angle_beta   90.00
_cell.angle_gamma   90.00
#
_symmetry.space_group_name_H-M   'P 1'
#
loop_
_entity.id
_entity.type
_entity.pdbx_description
1 polymer ?
#
loop_
_entity_poly.entity_id
_entity_poly.type
_entity_poly.pdbx_seq_one_letter_code
_entity_poly.pdbx_strand_id
1 'polypeptide(L)'
;IGLPLRSPLALHTIIYALPKLTILINKGTGIVTSVSSDAPDEEILPIIKKKLIESGEAIIYSEPEMPVMSRWGGECVVALIPQWYITYGESEWREMAEKCLAKMTLYSKETRHEFERTLSRLNQWLCSDPFGYGTRIPWDEDVVVESLSESSLYMAYYTVAHFFHDGD
;
A
#
# COMPACT_ATOMS: atom_id res chain seq x y z
N ILE A 1 -16.47 19.70 23.90
CA ILE A 1 -17.11 20.60 22.90
C ILE A 1 -16.86 22.04 23.36
N GLY A 2 -16.52 22.96 22.46
CA GLY A 2 -16.23 24.36 22.80
C GLY A 2 -14.80 24.63 23.26
N LEU A 3 -13.87 23.68 23.11
CA LEU A 3 -12.46 23.88 23.45
C LEU A 3 -11.81 24.82 22.42
N PRO A 4 -11.11 25.88 22.85
CA PRO A 4 -10.32 26.71 21.95
C PRO A 4 -9.11 25.93 21.41
N LEU A 5 -8.91 25.98 20.11
CA LEU A 5 -7.84 25.33 19.38
C LEU A 5 -7.16 26.35 18.47
N ARG A 6 -5.87 26.13 18.18
CA ARG A 6 -5.11 26.91 17.20
C ARG A 6 -4.88 26.04 15.97
N SER A 7 -5.21 26.55 14.79
CA SER A 7 -4.98 25.85 13.52
C SER A 7 -3.77 26.45 12.79
N PRO A 8 -2.85 25.63 12.25
CA PRO A 8 -1.60 26.02 11.59
C PRO A 8 -1.71 27.12 10.51
N LEU A 9 -2.79 27.11 9.72
CA LEU A 9 -2.96 27.98 8.55
C LEU A 9 -4.30 28.72 8.53
N ALA A 10 -5.05 28.71 9.64
CA ALA A 10 -6.32 29.43 9.70
C ALA A 10 -6.09 30.94 9.83
N LEU A 11 -6.93 31.73 9.15
CA LEU A 11 -6.97 33.18 9.32
C LEU A 11 -7.34 33.57 10.76
N HIS A 12 -8.15 32.74 11.41
CA HIS A 12 -8.56 32.93 12.79
C HIS A 12 -7.54 32.32 13.75
N THR A 13 -7.05 33.15 14.69
CA THR A 13 -6.07 32.74 15.70
C THR A 13 -6.60 31.66 16.64
N ILE A 14 -7.90 31.69 16.93
CA ILE A 14 -8.59 30.73 17.80
C ILE A 14 -9.83 30.23 17.08
N ILE A 15 -9.94 28.90 16.97
CA ILE A 15 -11.12 28.17 16.49
C ILE A 15 -11.66 27.28 17.61
N TYR A 16 -12.87 26.76 17.47
CA TYR A 16 -13.52 25.96 18.52
C TYR A 16 -13.91 24.57 18.03
N ALA A 17 -13.79 23.57 18.89
CA ALA A 17 -14.26 22.21 18.61
C ALA A 17 -15.80 22.13 18.66
N LEU A 18 -16.44 21.93 17.50
CA LEU A 18 -17.90 21.85 17.34
C LEU A 18 -18.36 20.39 17.15
N PRO A 19 -19.54 20.00 17.66
CA PRO A 19 -20.09 18.67 17.43
C PRO A 19 -20.63 18.55 16.00
N LYS A 20 -20.31 17.44 15.33
CA LYS A 20 -20.88 17.07 14.04
C LYS A 20 -21.36 15.62 14.11
N LEU A 21 -22.67 15.41 13.98
CA LEU A 21 -23.32 14.11 14.22
C LEU A 21 -23.15 13.11 13.06
N THR A 22 -22.69 13.56 11.90
CA THR A 22 -22.60 12.74 10.67
C THR A 22 -21.21 12.19 10.38
N ILE A 23 -20.24 12.35 11.30
CA ILE A 23 -18.87 11.87 11.08
C ILE A 23 -18.84 10.35 11.25
N LEU A 24 -18.27 9.67 10.27
CA LEU A 24 -17.94 8.25 10.33
C LEU A 24 -16.72 8.05 11.23
N ILE A 25 -16.92 7.37 12.36
CA ILE A 25 -15.85 7.11 13.35
C ILE A 25 -14.87 6.00 12.94
N ASN A 26 -15.20 5.24 11.89
CA ASN A 26 -14.39 4.16 11.35
C ASN A 26 -13.50 4.60 10.17
N LYS A 27 -13.45 5.90 9.87
CA LYS A 27 -12.59 6.47 8.82
C LYS A 27 -11.85 7.68 9.36
N GLY A 28 -10.54 7.71 9.16
CA GLY A 28 -9.64 8.74 9.69
C GLY A 28 -9.59 8.73 11.21
N THR A 29 -9.24 9.89 11.76
CA THR A 29 -9.05 10.09 13.20
C THR A 29 -10.34 10.39 13.96
N GLY A 30 -11.50 10.35 13.30
CA GLY A 30 -12.77 10.83 13.85
C GLY A 30 -12.86 12.35 14.05
N ILE A 31 -11.81 13.10 13.69
CA ILE A 31 -11.75 14.57 13.74
C ILE A 31 -11.68 15.09 12.31
N VAL A 32 -12.58 16.02 11.97
CA VAL A 32 -12.65 16.60 10.62
C VAL A 32 -12.46 18.11 10.70
N THR A 33 -11.62 18.65 9.82
CA THR A 33 -11.43 20.10 9.67
C THR A 33 -12.62 20.73 8.97
N SER A 34 -13.20 21.78 9.56
CA SER A 34 -14.24 22.56 8.91
C SER A 34 -13.60 23.55 7.94
N VAL A 35 -13.84 23.36 6.64
CA VAL A 35 -13.45 24.26 5.57
C VAL A 35 -14.73 24.70 4.86
N SER A 36 -15.05 26.00 4.90
CA SER A 36 -16.27 26.58 4.33
C SER A 36 -16.09 27.13 2.91
N SER A 37 -14.85 27.16 2.43
CA SER A 37 -14.47 27.60 1.08
C SER A 37 -14.08 26.37 0.24
N ASP A 38 -14.20 26.48 -1.08
CA ASP A 38 -13.83 25.40 -2.01
C ASP A 38 -12.40 24.90 -1.75
N ALA A 39 -12.21 23.59 -1.91
CA ALA A 39 -10.90 22.98 -1.75
C ALA A 39 -9.92 23.63 -2.75
N PRO A 40 -8.66 23.92 -2.32
CA PRO A 40 -7.67 24.51 -3.22
C PRO A 40 -7.38 23.57 -4.39
N ASP A 41 -6.98 24.16 -5.53
CA ASP A 41 -6.63 23.42 -6.76
C ASP A 41 -5.69 22.24 -6.48
N GLU A 42 -5.85 21.14 -7.22
CA GLU A 42 -5.09 19.89 -7.02
C GLU A 42 -3.58 20.10 -7.05
N GLU A 43 -3.10 21.11 -7.78
CA GLU A 43 -1.68 21.47 -7.88
C GLU A 43 -1.12 22.11 -6.58
N ILE A 44 -1.96 22.77 -5.78
CA ILE A 44 -1.54 23.53 -4.59
C ILE A 44 -1.49 22.63 -3.35
N LEU A 45 -2.36 21.63 -3.28
CA LEU A 45 -2.43 20.64 -2.20
C LEU A 45 -1.07 20.02 -1.81
N PRO A 46 -0.24 19.51 -2.75
CA PRO A 46 1.06 18.93 -2.39
C PRO A 46 2.03 19.96 -1.82
N ILE A 47 1.98 21.21 -2.28
CA ILE A 47 2.83 22.30 -1.80
C ILE A 47 2.49 22.65 -0.35
N ILE A 48 1.19 22.81 -0.05
CA ILE A 48 0.70 23.09 1.31
C ILE A 48 1.03 21.93 2.24
N LYS A 49 0.80 20.68 1.80
CA LYS A 49 1.14 19.48 2.57
C LYS A 49 2.63 19.47 2.95
N LYS A 50 3.52 19.71 1.98
CA LYS A 50 4.96 19.77 2.22
C LYS A 50 5.33 20.86 3.23
N LYS A 51 4.78 22.07 3.06
CA LYS A 51 5.03 23.20 3.96
C LYS A 51 4.60 22.91 5.41
N LEU A 52 3.45 22.28 5.61
CA LEU A 52 2.93 21.90 6.93
C LEU A 52 3.76 20.80 7.61
N ILE A 53 4.28 19.85 6.82
CA ILE A 53 5.17 18.81 7.34
C ILE A 53 6.52 19.43 7.75
N GLU A 54 7.07 20.31 6.91
CA GLU A 54 8.33 21.00 7.19
C GLU A 54 8.23 21.95 8.39
N SER A 55 7.08 22.58 8.64
CA SER A 55 6.83 23.40 9.83
C SER A 55 6.58 22.58 11.11
N GLY A 56 6.43 21.25 11.00
CA GLY A 56 6.09 20.38 12.13
C GLY A 56 4.64 20.50 12.60
N GLU A 57 3.78 21.17 11.82
CA GLU A 57 2.38 21.41 12.15
C GLU A 57 1.44 20.31 11.62
N ALA A 58 1.94 19.44 10.74
CA ALA A 58 1.24 18.25 10.27
C ALA A 58 2.18 17.04 10.22
N ILE A 59 1.58 15.86 10.32
CA ILE A 59 2.26 14.56 10.16
C ILE A 59 1.58 13.75 9.06
N ILE A 60 2.32 12.85 8.43
CA ILE A 60 1.74 11.88 7.51
C ILE A 60 1.10 10.78 8.33
N TYR A 61 -0.20 10.59 8.11
CA TYR A 61 -0.97 9.49 8.66
C TYR A 61 -1.41 8.57 7.52
N SER A 62 -1.39 7.26 7.76
CA SER A 62 -1.78 6.25 6.78
C SER A 62 -2.64 5.21 7.47
N GLU A 63 -3.74 4.84 6.82
CA GLU A 63 -4.68 3.83 7.27
C GLU A 63 -5.16 3.00 6.07
N PRO A 64 -5.63 1.76 6.29
CA PRO A 64 -6.27 0.99 5.24
C PRO A 64 -7.52 1.71 4.72
N GLU A 65 -7.74 1.69 3.40
CA GLU A 65 -8.93 2.31 2.78
C GLU A 65 -10.24 1.66 3.26
N MET A 66 -10.17 0.37 3.59
CA MET A 66 -11.25 -0.44 4.14
C MET A 66 -10.71 -1.34 5.24
N PRO A 67 -11.54 -1.81 6.19
CA PRO A 67 -11.10 -2.76 7.21
C PRO A 67 -10.51 -4.01 6.56
N VAL A 68 -9.25 -4.30 6.87
CA VAL A 68 -8.53 -5.49 6.40
C VAL A 68 -8.39 -6.42 7.59
N MET A 69 -8.84 -7.67 7.44
CA MET A 69 -8.76 -8.67 8.50
C MET A 69 -7.65 -9.68 8.19
N SER A 70 -6.80 -9.94 9.17
CA SER A 70 -5.80 -11.00 9.10
C SER A 70 -6.45 -12.38 9.17
N ARG A 71 -5.71 -13.40 8.72
CA ARG A 71 -6.13 -14.82 8.84
C ARG A 71 -6.43 -15.26 10.27
N TRP A 72 -5.88 -14.57 11.27
CA TRP A 72 -6.03 -14.88 12.70
C TRP A 72 -7.18 -14.10 13.36
N GLY A 73 -7.94 -13.31 12.58
CA GLY A 73 -9.06 -12.53 13.09
C GLY A 73 -8.68 -11.18 13.71
N GLY A 74 -7.41 -10.79 13.68
CA GLY A 74 -6.98 -9.43 14.03
C GLY A 74 -7.19 -8.43 12.89
N GLU A 75 -7.55 -7.19 13.21
CA GLU A 75 -7.66 -6.08 12.26
C GLU A 75 -6.25 -5.56 11.88
N CYS A 76 -5.99 -5.44 10.59
CA CYS A 76 -4.71 -5.01 10.05
C CYS A 76 -4.61 -3.47 10.05
N VAL A 77 -3.40 -2.98 10.30
CA VAL A 77 -3.07 -1.54 10.26
C VAL A 77 -1.90 -1.31 9.31
N VAL A 78 -1.74 -0.08 8.84
CA VAL A 78 -0.55 0.31 8.07
C VAL A 78 0.60 0.57 9.05
N ALA A 79 1.74 -0.07 8.81
CA ALA A 79 2.94 0.11 9.61
C ALA A 79 4.13 0.47 8.74
N LEU A 80 5.00 1.35 9.25
CA LEU A 80 6.28 1.68 8.62
C LEU A 80 7.37 0.86 9.32
N ILE A 81 7.82 -0.21 8.68
CA ILE A 81 8.76 -1.20 9.23
C ILE A 81 9.84 -1.48 8.17
N PRO A 82 11.13 -1.65 8.55
CA PRO A 82 12.15 -2.12 7.62
C PRO A 82 11.79 -3.53 7.13
N GLN A 83 11.64 -3.70 5.82
CA GLN A 83 11.21 -4.95 5.21
C GLN A 83 11.74 -5.05 3.78
N TRP A 84 12.05 -6.26 3.32
CA TRP A 84 12.44 -6.49 1.92
C TRP A 84 11.23 -6.43 1.01
N TYR A 85 11.41 -5.79 -0.15
CA TYR A 85 10.40 -5.61 -1.17
C TYR A 85 10.95 -5.91 -2.56
N ILE A 86 10.06 -6.33 -3.46
CA ILE A 86 10.31 -6.42 -4.90
C ILE A 86 9.81 -5.13 -5.56
N THR A 87 10.65 -4.52 -6.39
CA THR A 87 10.40 -3.22 -7.05
C THR A 87 9.70 -3.38 -8.40
N TYR A 88 8.48 -3.92 -8.41
CA TYR A 88 7.73 -4.06 -9.67
C TYR A 88 7.40 -2.73 -10.36
N GLY A 89 7.46 -1.61 -9.64
CA GLY A 89 7.23 -0.26 -10.18
C GLY A 89 8.34 0.28 -11.08
N GLU A 90 9.47 -0.41 -11.22
CA GLU A 90 10.56 0.02 -12.11
C GLU A 90 10.11 0.01 -13.58
N SER A 91 10.37 1.11 -14.29
CA SER A 91 9.89 1.29 -15.67
C SER A 91 10.43 0.26 -16.63
N GLU A 92 11.71 -0.13 -16.48
CA GLU A 92 12.36 -1.12 -17.34
C GLU A 92 11.71 -2.51 -17.17
N TRP A 93 11.46 -2.92 -15.93
CA TRP A 93 10.79 -4.18 -15.62
C TRP A 93 9.34 -4.20 -16.08
N ARG A 94 8.62 -3.08 -15.87
CA ARG A 94 7.24 -2.96 -16.33
C ARG A 94 7.14 -3.08 -17.85
N GLU A 95 8.02 -2.42 -18.59
CA GLU A 95 8.03 -2.51 -20.06
C GLU A 95 8.32 -3.94 -20.54
N MET A 96 9.23 -4.67 -19.88
CA MET A 96 9.46 -6.08 -20.19
C MET A 96 8.23 -6.96 -19.90
N ALA A 97 7.54 -6.71 -18.79
CA ALA A 97 6.32 -7.43 -18.43
C ALA A 97 5.19 -7.15 -19.44
N GLU A 98 5.00 -5.91 -19.87
CA GLU A 98 4.03 -5.53 -20.91
C GLU A 98 4.34 -6.18 -22.27
N LYS A 99 5.62 -6.23 -22.66
CA LYS A 99 6.06 -6.96 -23.87
C LYS A 99 5.79 -8.46 -23.77
N CYS A 100 5.91 -9.04 -22.57
CA CYS A 100 5.56 -10.44 -22.34
C CYS A 100 4.05 -10.65 -22.47
N LEU A 101 3.25 -9.81 -21.79
CA LEU A 101 1.79 -9.85 -21.82
C LEU A 101 1.21 -9.72 -23.24
N ALA A 102 1.86 -8.93 -24.10
CA ALA A 102 1.48 -8.81 -25.51
C ALA A 102 1.59 -10.12 -26.30
N LYS A 103 2.54 -10.99 -25.93
CA LYS A 103 2.76 -12.31 -26.56
C LYS A 103 1.89 -13.41 -25.95
N MET A 104 1.39 -13.22 -24.73
CA MET A 104 0.56 -14.21 -24.04
C MET A 104 -0.82 -14.33 -24.67
N THR A 105 -1.31 -15.56 -24.79
CA THR A 105 -2.70 -15.84 -25.16
C THR A 105 -3.59 -15.76 -23.93
N LEU A 106 -4.59 -14.88 -23.97
CA LEU A 106 -5.60 -14.73 -22.93
C LEU A 106 -6.97 -15.04 -23.55
N TYR A 107 -7.80 -15.78 -22.81
CA TYR A 107 -9.08 -16.28 -23.32
C TYR A 107 -10.19 -15.22 -23.36
N SER A 108 -10.03 -14.11 -22.64
CA SER A 108 -10.98 -12.99 -22.62
C SER A 108 -10.26 -11.65 -22.78
N LYS A 109 -10.97 -10.65 -23.33
CA LYS A 109 -10.44 -9.30 -23.47
C LYS A 109 -10.42 -8.57 -22.12
N GLU A 110 -11.40 -8.88 -21.29
CA GLU A 110 -11.57 -8.38 -19.94
C GLU A 110 -10.35 -8.77 -19.07
N THR A 111 -9.92 -10.03 -19.13
CA THR A 111 -8.71 -10.48 -18.42
C THR A 111 -7.47 -9.73 -18.87
N ARG A 112 -7.34 -9.41 -20.17
CA ARG A 112 -6.21 -8.61 -20.67
C ARG A 112 -6.21 -7.21 -20.06
N HIS A 113 -7.36 -6.53 -20.07
CA HIS A 113 -7.47 -5.19 -19.47
C HIS A 113 -7.17 -5.21 -17.96
N GLU A 114 -7.59 -6.24 -17.24
CA GLU A 114 -7.26 -6.35 -15.81
C GLU A 114 -5.76 -6.57 -15.56
N PHE A 115 -5.07 -7.34 -16.41
CA PHE A 115 -3.60 -7.43 -16.33
C PHE A 115 -2.93 -6.08 -16.58
N GLU A 116 -3.33 -5.35 -17.63
CA GLU A 116 -2.79 -4.01 -17.95
C GLU A 116 -3.05 -3.00 -16.80
N ARG A 117 -4.26 -3.04 -16.24
CA ARG A 117 -4.62 -2.23 -15.07
C ARG A 117 -3.79 -2.60 -13.84
N THR A 118 -3.53 -3.88 -13.62
CA THR A 118 -2.73 -4.34 -12.49
C THR A 118 -1.27 -3.94 -12.65
N LEU A 119 -0.67 -4.15 -13.84
CA LEU A 119 0.72 -3.76 -14.13
C LEU A 119 0.96 -2.25 -14.00
N SER A 120 -0.02 -1.42 -14.38
CA SER A 120 0.10 0.03 -14.22
C SER A 120 0.02 0.52 -12.78
N ARG A 121 -0.65 -0.24 -11.89
CA ARG A 121 -0.80 0.08 -10.45
C ARG A 121 0.24 -0.59 -9.57
N LEU A 122 0.89 -1.65 -10.06
CA LEU A 122 1.91 -2.38 -9.31
C LEU A 122 3.09 -1.46 -9.02
N ASN A 123 3.56 -1.49 -7.78
CA ASN A 123 4.64 -0.61 -7.33
C ASN A 123 5.64 -1.44 -6.52
N GLN A 124 5.79 -1.19 -5.22
CA GLN A 124 6.56 -2.06 -4.35
C GLN A 124 5.67 -3.16 -3.77
N TRP A 125 6.17 -4.39 -3.76
CA TRP A 125 5.51 -5.53 -3.13
C TRP A 125 6.37 -6.07 -2.00
N LEU A 126 5.78 -6.21 -0.81
CA LEU A 126 6.47 -6.76 0.36
C LEU A 126 6.65 -8.26 0.17
N CYS A 127 7.89 -8.74 0.17
CA CYS A 127 8.22 -10.14 -0.15
C CYS A 127 8.87 -10.90 1.00
N SER A 128 9.01 -10.27 2.16
CA SER A 128 9.57 -10.87 3.36
C SER A 128 8.56 -10.83 4.49
N ASP A 129 8.52 -11.86 5.31
CA ASP A 129 7.74 -11.90 6.55
C ASP A 129 8.69 -12.20 7.73
N PRO A 130 8.51 -11.53 8.88
CA PRO A 130 9.29 -11.82 10.09
C PRO A 130 8.88 -13.14 10.76
N PHE A 131 7.68 -13.65 10.45
CA PHE A 131 7.14 -14.86 11.05
C PHE A 131 6.40 -15.66 9.98
N GLY A 132 6.67 -16.95 9.90
CA GLY A 132 5.97 -17.83 8.97
C GLY A 132 6.72 -19.13 8.69
N TYR A 133 6.07 -19.98 7.92
CA TYR A 133 6.74 -21.09 7.24
C TYR A 133 7.10 -20.64 5.84
N GLY A 134 8.28 -21.02 5.38
CA GLY A 134 8.75 -20.68 4.04
C GLY A 134 10.27 -20.78 3.95
N THR A 135 10.79 -20.45 2.78
CA THR A 135 12.23 -20.38 2.55
C THR A 135 12.80 -19.10 3.17
N ARG A 136 13.95 -19.19 3.85
CA ARG A 136 14.65 -18.01 4.39
C ARG A 136 15.34 -17.23 3.28
N ILE A 137 15.44 -15.91 3.45
CA ILE A 137 16.18 -15.08 2.49
C ILE A 137 17.68 -15.40 2.63
N PRO A 138 18.42 -15.68 1.53
CA PRO A 138 19.81 -16.14 1.61
C PRO A 138 20.80 -15.18 2.28
N TRP A 139 20.49 -13.87 2.28
CA TRP A 139 21.32 -12.83 2.89
C TRP A 139 20.73 -12.27 4.19
N ASP A 140 19.56 -12.74 4.61
CA ASP A 140 18.86 -12.31 5.82
C ASP A 140 18.05 -13.48 6.38
N GLU A 141 18.67 -14.26 7.26
CA GLU A 141 18.06 -15.49 7.80
C GLU A 141 16.95 -15.24 8.83
N ASP A 142 16.80 -14.01 9.30
CA ASP A 142 15.80 -13.63 10.30
C ASP A 142 14.40 -13.48 9.68
N VAL A 143 14.31 -13.45 8.35
CA VAL A 143 13.07 -13.29 7.59
C VAL A 143 12.85 -14.45 6.62
N VAL A 144 11.58 -14.76 6.39
CA VAL A 144 11.14 -15.77 5.41
C VAL A 144 10.52 -15.10 4.20
N VAL A 145 10.59 -15.74 3.04
CA VAL A 145 9.96 -15.25 1.81
C VAL A 145 8.44 -15.43 1.93
N GLU A 146 7.71 -14.38 1.56
CA GLU A 146 6.25 -14.35 1.52
C GLU A 146 5.71 -15.31 0.44
N SER A 147 4.58 -15.95 0.73
CA SER A 147 4.04 -17.06 -0.07
C SER A 147 3.78 -16.74 -1.56
N LEU A 148 3.20 -15.58 -1.89
CA LEU A 148 2.93 -15.17 -3.26
C LEU A 148 4.25 -14.92 -4.00
N SER A 149 5.22 -14.33 -3.31
CA SER A 149 6.56 -14.08 -3.84
C SER A 149 7.32 -15.38 -4.14
N GLU A 150 7.23 -16.41 -3.27
CA GLU A 150 7.86 -17.72 -3.47
C GLU A 150 7.23 -18.50 -4.66
N SER A 151 5.94 -18.27 -4.93
CA SER A 151 5.15 -19.01 -5.93
C SER A 151 5.23 -18.49 -7.37
N SER A 152 6.22 -17.66 -7.72
CA SER A 152 6.25 -17.00 -9.04
C SER A 152 6.88 -17.84 -10.17
N LEU A 153 7.85 -18.71 -9.87
CA LEU A 153 8.64 -19.45 -10.87
C LEU A 153 8.73 -20.97 -10.59
N TYR A 154 7.91 -21.49 -9.68
CA TYR A 154 7.92 -22.91 -9.29
C TYR A 154 7.61 -23.87 -10.46
N MET A 155 6.96 -23.39 -11.53
CA MET A 155 6.71 -24.19 -12.74
C MET A 155 8.02 -24.67 -13.39
N ALA A 156 9.10 -23.88 -13.30
CA ALA A 156 10.41 -24.30 -13.80
C ALA A 156 10.98 -25.45 -12.96
N TYR A 157 10.75 -25.45 -11.65
CA TYR A 157 11.20 -26.51 -10.76
C TYR A 157 10.57 -27.87 -11.09
N TYR A 158 9.29 -27.90 -11.49
CA TYR A 158 8.64 -29.15 -11.90
C TYR A 158 9.35 -29.87 -13.06
N THR A 159 10.05 -29.13 -13.92
CA THR A 159 10.78 -29.74 -15.05
C THR A 159 11.95 -30.62 -14.60
N VAL A 160 12.47 -30.42 -13.39
CA VAL A 160 13.62 -31.15 -12.85
C VAL A 160 13.32 -31.91 -11.55
N ALA A 161 12.15 -31.69 -10.95
CA ALA A 161 11.77 -32.29 -9.67
C ALA A 161 11.93 -33.82 -9.63
N HIS A 162 11.61 -34.50 -10.73
CA HIS A 162 11.72 -35.95 -10.87
C HIS A 162 13.16 -36.51 -10.83
N PHE A 163 14.17 -35.66 -10.99
CA PHE A 163 15.57 -36.06 -10.80
C PHE A 163 16.00 -35.97 -9.33
N PHE A 164 15.32 -35.16 -8.53
CA PHE A 164 15.68 -34.87 -7.15
C PHE A 164 14.84 -35.64 -6.13
N HIS A 165 13.58 -35.91 -6.49
CA HIS A 165 12.65 -36.68 -5.69
C HIS A 165 12.39 -37.98 -6.41
N ASP A 166 12.76 -39.11 -5.78
CA ASP A 166 12.29 -40.42 -6.21
C ASP A 166 10.76 -40.39 -6.13
N GLY A 167 10.11 -40.26 -7.29
CA GLY A 167 8.67 -40.04 -7.37
C GLY A 167 7.89 -41.19 -6.74
N ASP A 168 6.85 -40.85 -5.99
CA ASP A 168 5.64 -41.68 -5.91
C ASP A 168 4.72 -41.36 -7.10
#